data_AF-A0A7Y2E7B1-F1
#
_entry.id   AF-A0A7Y2E7B1-F1
#
_cell.length_a   1.000
_cell.length_b   1.000
_cell.length_c   1.000
_cell.angle_alpha   90.00
_cell.angle_beta   90.00
_cell.angle_gamma   90.00
#
_symmetry.space_group_name_H-M   'P 1'
#
loop_
_entity.id
_entity.type
_entity.pdbx_description
1 polymer ?
#
loop_
_entity_poly.entity_id
_entity_poly.type
_entity_poly.pdbx_seq_one_letter_code
_entity_poly.pdbx_strand_id
1 'polypeptide(L)' 'MRWRLGGAVLLLSFIVSGCASVRPYEREFLADKIMAYELDAREEAREQKWLEAREGSAGGVGGAGGGCACN' A
#
# COMPACT_ATOMS: atom_id res chain seq x y z
N MET A 1 14.51 7.86 -39.57
CA MET A 1 13.17 7.76 -38.93
C MET A 1 12.74 6.31 -38.61
N ARG A 2 12.94 5.33 -39.49
CA ARG A 2 12.54 3.92 -39.27
C ARG A 2 13.16 3.26 -38.02
N TRP A 3 14.39 3.60 -37.65
CA TRP A 3 15.05 3.06 -36.45
C TRP A 3 14.56 3.67 -35.13
N ARG A 4 14.11 4.93 -35.16
CA ARG A 4 13.48 5.57 -33.99
C ARG A 4 12.10 4.98 -33.68
N LEU A 5 11.33 4.66 -34.72
CA LEU A 5 10.04 3.97 -34.61
C LEU A 5 10.22 2.52 -34.12
N GLY A 6 11.22 1.79 -34.63
CA GLY A 6 11.54 0.44 -34.15
C GLY A 6 11.92 0.40 -32.67
N GLY A 7 12.75 1.35 -32.22
CA GLY A 7 13.12 1.48 -30.80
C GLY A 7 11.92 1.79 -29.89
N ALA A 8 11.03 2.69 -30.31
CA ALA A 8 9.84 3.04 -29.53
C ALA A 8 8.85 1.88 -29.37
N VAL A 9 8.65 1.08 -30.43
CA VAL A 9 7.79 -0.11 -30.38
C VAL A 9 8.35 -1.18 -29.43
N LEU A 10 9.67 -1.38 -29.47
CA LEU A 10 10.34 -2.37 -28.61
C LEU A 10 10.26 -1.98 -27.14
N LEU A 11 10.42 -0.69 -26.84
CA LEU A 11 10.30 -0.13 -25.49
C LEU A 11 8.86 -0.24 -24.95
N LEU A 12 7.85 -0.04 -25.80
CA LEU A 12 6.45 -0.16 -25.43
C LEU A 12 6.07 -1.61 -25.05
N SER A 13 6.62 -2.61 -25.76
CA SER A 13 6.37 -4.03 -25.47
C SER A 13 6.85 -4.47 -24.09
N PHE A 14 7.94 -3.88 -23.58
CA PHE A 14 8.47 -4.17 -22.24
C PHE A 14 7.62 -3.60 -21.10
N ILE A 15 6.83 -2.55 -21.37
CA ILE A 15 5.98 -1.91 -20.33
C ILE A 15 4.74 -2.75 -20.06
N VAL A 16 4.24 -3.47 -21.08
CA VAL A 16 2.99 -4.24 -20.99
C VAL A 16 3.23 -5.68 -20.48
N SER A 17 4.46 -6.19 -20.51
CA SER A 17 4.79 -7.56 -20.10
C SER A 17 4.64 -7.86 -18.59
N GLY A 18 4.31 -6.87 -17.76
CA GLY A 18 4.09 -7.05 -16.32
C GLY A 18 2.65 -7.38 -15.91
N CYS A 19 1.67 -7.27 -16.83
CA CYS A 19 0.26 -7.47 -16.50
C CYS A 19 -0.13 -8.93 -16.74
N ALA A 20 -0.03 -9.77 -15.70
CA ALA A 20 -0.49 -11.15 -15.72
C ALA A 20 -1.72 -11.32 -14.80
N SER A 21 -2.79 -11.92 -15.33
CA SER A 21 -3.92 -12.38 -14.52
C SER A 21 -3.54 -13.72 -13.89
N VAL A 22 -3.26 -13.69 -12.59
CA VAL A 22 -2.78 -14.82 -11.80
C VAL A 22 -3.95 -15.34 -10.96
N ARG A 23 -4.13 -16.65 -10.89
CA ARG A 23 -5.23 -17.25 -10.15
C ARG A 23 -5.01 -17.06 -8.64
N PRO A 24 -6.06 -16.93 -7.81
CA PRO A 24 -5.90 -16.60 -6.40
C PRO A 24 -4.95 -17.53 -5.63
N TYR A 25 -4.94 -18.82 -5.95
CA TYR A 25 -4.10 -19.83 -5.31
C TYR A 25 -2.62 -19.76 -5.73
N GLU A 26 -2.28 -19.18 -6.88
CA GLU A 26 -0.89 -18.97 -7.30
C GLU A 26 -0.21 -17.83 -6.49
N ARG A 27 -0.98 -17.10 -5.67
CA ARG A 27 -0.50 -16.05 -4.77
C ARG A 27 -0.45 -16.48 -3.30
N GLU A 28 -0.63 -17.77 -3.02
CA GLU A 28 -0.71 -18.28 -1.65
C GLU A 28 0.52 -17.93 -0.79
N PHE A 29 1.71 -17.89 -1.38
CA PHE A 29 2.95 -17.51 -0.71
C PHE A 29 3.18 -16.00 -0.57
N LEU A 30 2.38 -15.17 -1.24
CA LEU A 30 2.47 -13.70 -1.16
C LEU A 30 1.56 -13.10 -0.08
N ALA A 31 0.60 -13.87 0.43
CA ALA A 31 -0.36 -13.44 1.44
C ALA A 31 -0.21 -14.25 2.74
N ASP A 32 1.03 -14.52 3.14
CA ASP A 32 1.28 -15.13 4.45
C ASP A 32 0.76 -14.19 5.55
N LYS A 33 0.11 -14.76 6.57
CA LYS A 33 -0.45 -14.02 7.70
C LYS A 33 0.61 -13.21 8.44
N ILE A 34 1.88 -13.65 8.42
CA ILE A 34 2.99 -12.88 9.02
C ILE A 34 3.25 -11.56 8.30
N MET A 35 2.82 -11.42 7.06
CA MET A 35 2.95 -10.21 6.25
C MET A 35 1.70 -9.31 6.32
N ALA A 36 0.73 -9.66 7.18
CA ALA A 36 -0.40 -8.80 7.46
C ALA A 36 0.09 -7.51 8.14
N TYR A 37 -0.32 -6.36 7.60
CA TYR A 37 -0.04 -5.05 8.21
C TYR A 37 -0.57 -4.97 9.65
N GLU A 38 -1.73 -5.57 9.88
CA GLU A 38 -2.46 -5.50 11.14
C GLU A 38 -2.65 -6.93 11.67
N LEU A 39 -1.78 -7.34 12.61
CA LEU A 39 -1.84 -8.68 13.22
C LEU A 39 -2.86 -8.75 14.36
N ASP A 40 -3.04 -7.64 15.10
CA ASP A 40 -4.02 -7.51 16.18
C ASP A 40 -4.61 -6.09 16.20
N ALA A 41 -5.84 -5.97 15.72
CA ALA A 41 -6.57 -4.71 15.67
C ALA A 41 -6.74 -4.02 17.03
N ARG A 42 -6.66 -4.75 18.15
CA ARG A 42 -6.80 -4.16 19.49
C ARG A 42 -5.53 -3.43 19.93
N GLU A 43 -4.37 -4.04 19.68
CA GLU A 43 -3.08 -3.43 19.99
C GLU A 43 -2.83 -2.23 19.10
N GLU A 44 -3.18 -2.34 17.83
CA GLU A 44 -3.05 -1.25 16.87
C GLU A 44 -3.98 -0.07 17.19
N ALA A 45 -5.23 -0.33 17.56
CA ALA A 45 -6.14 0.72 18.04
C ALA A 45 -5.62 1.40 19.33
N ARG A 46 -4.92 0.68 20.20
CA ARG A 46 -4.28 1.26 21.39
C ARG A 46 -3.12 2.18 20.99
N GLU A 47 -2.25 1.73 20.11
CA GLU A 47 -1.10 2.50 19.63
C GLU A 47 -1.55 3.75 18.87
N GLN A 48 -2.54 3.61 17.98
CA GLN A 48 -3.13 4.73 17.24
C GLN A 48 -3.72 5.78 18.18
N LYS A 49 -4.44 5.37 19.25
CA LYS A 49 -4.94 6.32 20.27
C LYS A 49 -3.82 7.06 21.00
N TRP A 50 -2.72 6.37 21.32
CA TRP A 50 -1.56 7.00 21.96
C TRP A 50 -0.89 8.02 21.04
N LEU A 51 -0.72 7.68 19.75
CA LEU A 51 -0.16 8.57 18.75
C LEU A 51 -1.08 9.75 18.47
N GLU A 52 -2.40 9.54 18.36
CA GLU A 52 -3.38 10.61 18.19
C GLU A 52 -3.39 11.59 19.38
N ALA A 53 -3.22 11.09 20.61
CA ALA A 53 -3.11 11.94 21.79
C ALA A 53 -1.85 12.82 21.79
N ARG A 54 -0.77 12.38 21.13
CA ARG A 54 0.50 13.10 21.06
C ARG A 54 0.61 13.98 19.82
N GLU A 55 0.04 13.54 18.71
CA GLU A 55 0.34 14.01 17.35
C GLU A 55 -0.93 14.24 16.54
N GLY A 56 -2.11 14.26 17.15
CA GLY A 56 -3.40 14.36 16.45
C GLY A 56 -3.59 15.60 15.56
N SER A 57 -2.81 16.67 15.77
CA SER A 57 -2.79 17.83 14.86
C SER A 57 -1.92 17.65 13.61
N ALA A 58 -1.09 16.60 13.55
CA ALA A 58 -0.15 16.31 12.45
C ALA A 58 -0.80 15.55 11.28
N GLY A 59 -2.06 15.11 11.41
CA GLY A 59 -2.79 14.47 10.30
C GLY A 59 -2.33 13.04 9.98
N GLY A 60 -2.20 12.20 11.01
CA GLY A 60 -1.85 10.78 10.89
C GLY A 60 -2.91 9.89 10.24
N VAL A 61 -2.79 8.57 10.47
CA VAL A 61 -3.61 7.49 9.88
C VAL A 61 -5.10 7.83 9.94
N GLY A 62 -5.78 7.86 8.78
CA GLY A 62 -7.24 8.02 8.70
C GLY A 62 -7.77 9.46 8.57
N GLY A 63 -6.92 10.48 8.53
CA GLY A 63 -7.27 11.78 7.94
C GLY A 63 -8.54 12.47 8.49
N ALA A 64 -8.51 12.85 9.77
CA ALA A 64 -9.11 14.09 10.27
C ALA A 64 -8.29 14.51 11.50
N GLY A 65 -7.06 14.96 11.25
CA GLY A 65 -6.20 15.51 12.28
C GLY A 65 -6.83 16.76 12.90
N GLY A 66 -7.08 16.72 14.21
CA GLY A 66 -7.67 17.81 14.96
C GLY A 66 -7.47 17.55 16.45
N GLY A 67 -6.39 18.07 17.02
CA GLY A 67 -6.04 17.85 18.41
C GLY A 67 -7.15 18.20 19.41
N CYS A 68 -7.66 17.17 20.06
CA CYS A 68 -8.08 16.99 21.46
C CYS A 68 -8.38 15.50 21.47
N ALA A 69 -7.65 14.67 22.22
CA ALA A 69 -7.80 13.21 22.26
C ALA A 69 -9.12 12.73 22.89
N CYS A 70 -10.19 13.45 22.60
CA CYS A 70 -11.45 13.54 23.30
C CYS A 70 -12.47 12.76 22.46
N ASN A 71 -12.25 11.45 22.37
CA ASN A 71 -13.24 10.47 21.90
C ASN A 71 -14.36 10.36 22.94
#